data_AF-R6GZV3-F1
#
_entry.id   AF-R6GZV3-F1
#
_cell.length_a   1.000
_cell.length_b   1.000
_cell.length_c   1.000
_cell.angle_alpha   90.00
_cell.angle_beta   90.00
_cell.angle_gamma   90.00
#
_symmetry.space_group_name_H-M   'P 1'
#
loop_
_entity.id
_entity.type
_entity.pdbx_description
1 polymer ?
#
loop_
_entity_poly.entity_id
_entity_poly.type
_entity_poly.pdbx_seq_one_letter_code
_entity_poly.pdbx_strand_id
1 'polypeptide(L)'
;MKGRQELKTCLACQTQVEEGMYVATLPFFPLVKQVYDMDKIPLNQQVMMQLYPEIYACIGCNACTKSCTQELNVMQYIAYAQRGDFAACAEESFDCVMCGVCSARCPAGISHPQVAMLARRINGKYLMPRSQHLEDRVGEIADGTFRELMESLMGKPLEELQELYNHRDIEK
;
A
#
# COMPACT_ATOMS: atom_id res chain seq x y z
N MET A 1 -27.80 -5.98 -2.65
CA MET A 1 -28.86 -6.39 -1.71
C MET A 1 -30.13 -6.65 -2.49
N LYS A 2 -30.95 -7.61 -2.06
CA LYS A 2 -32.28 -7.84 -2.65
C LYS A 2 -33.06 -6.52 -2.73
N GLY A 3 -33.52 -6.18 -3.94
CA GLY A 3 -34.27 -4.94 -4.20
C GLY A 3 -33.43 -3.66 -4.40
N ARG A 4 -32.09 -3.71 -4.33
CA ARG A 4 -31.20 -2.57 -4.66
C ARG A 4 -30.40 -2.85 -5.93
N GLN A 5 -30.35 -1.88 -6.84
CA GLN A 5 -29.62 -1.98 -8.11
C GLN A 5 -28.17 -1.45 -8.04
N GLU A 6 -27.83 -0.70 -6.98
CA GLU A 6 -26.49 -0.13 -6.82
C GLU A 6 -25.43 -1.20 -6.53
N LEU A 7 -24.32 -1.14 -7.26
CA LEU A 7 -23.12 -1.95 -7.00
C LEU A 7 -22.20 -1.22 -6.03
N LYS A 8 -21.92 -1.86 -4.89
CA LYS A 8 -20.93 -1.37 -3.91
C LYS A 8 -19.66 -2.20 -3.98
N THR A 9 -18.51 -1.54 -3.91
CA THR A 9 -17.19 -2.16 -3.82
C THR A 9 -16.67 -1.99 -2.40
N CYS A 10 -16.18 -3.07 -1.80
CA CYS A 10 -15.77 -3.09 -0.40
C CYS A 10 -14.68 -4.15 -0.18
N LEU A 11 -13.97 -4.07 0.95
CA LEU A 11 -13.08 -5.15 1.39
C LEU A 11 -13.88 -6.14 2.23
N ALA A 12 -13.77 -7.43 1.90
CA ALA A 12 -14.49 -8.49 2.61
C ALA A 12 -14.13 -8.51 4.11
N CYS A 13 -12.88 -8.22 4.48
CA CYS A 13 -12.43 -8.15 5.87
C CYS A 13 -12.98 -6.97 6.67
N GLN A 14 -13.55 -5.96 6.02
CA GLN A 14 -14.08 -4.74 6.66
C GLN A 14 -15.59 -4.59 6.49
N THR A 15 -16.26 -5.54 5.84
CA THR A 15 -17.68 -5.41 5.49
C THR A 15 -18.50 -6.44 6.25
N GLN A 16 -19.42 -5.95 7.07
CA GLN A 16 -20.39 -6.81 7.74
C GLN A 16 -21.32 -7.46 6.71
N VAL A 17 -21.52 -8.78 6.83
CA VAL A 17 -22.48 -9.50 6.01
C VAL A 17 -23.89 -9.18 6.49
N GLU A 18 -24.75 -8.79 5.56
CA GLU A 18 -26.16 -8.50 5.81
C GLU A 18 -27.07 -9.50 5.10
N GLU A 19 -28.25 -9.76 5.67
CA GLU A 19 -29.24 -10.64 5.05
C GLU A 19 -29.65 -10.13 3.66
N GLY A 20 -29.71 -11.03 2.68
CA GLY A 20 -30.04 -10.69 1.29
C GLY A 20 -28.93 -9.93 0.54
N MET A 21 -27.70 -9.94 1.04
CA MET A 21 -26.51 -9.50 0.30
C MET A 21 -26.17 -10.49 -0.83
N TYR A 22 -25.86 -9.96 -2.00
CA TYR A 22 -25.28 -10.72 -3.11
C TYR A 22 -23.81 -10.33 -3.20
N VAL A 23 -22.92 -11.31 -3.14
CA VAL A 23 -21.48 -11.10 -3.20
C VAL A 23 -20.98 -11.64 -4.54
N ALA A 24 -20.25 -10.80 -5.26
CA ALA A 24 -19.54 -11.19 -6.47
C ALA A 24 -18.08 -10.75 -6.33
N THR A 25 -17.17 -11.60 -6.78
CA THR A 25 -15.77 -11.22 -6.91
C THR A 25 -15.62 -10.18 -8.00
N LEU A 26 -14.75 -9.20 -7.78
CA LEU A 26 -14.38 -8.26 -8.83
C LEU A 26 -13.82 -9.08 -10.01
N PRO A 27 -14.45 -9.04 -11.21
CA PRO A 27 -13.95 -9.78 -12.35
C PRO A 27 -12.54 -9.31 -12.70
N PHE A 28 -11.75 -10.18 -13.31
CA PHE A 28 -10.41 -9.81 -13.78
C PHE A 28 -10.49 -8.58 -14.70
N PHE A 29 -9.70 -7.56 -14.37
CA PHE A 29 -9.47 -6.40 -15.21
C PHE A 29 -7.97 -6.30 -15.50
N PRO A 30 -7.58 -5.94 -16.73
CA PRO A 30 -6.17 -5.88 -17.09
C PRO A 30 -5.50 -4.73 -16.34
N LEU A 31 -4.58 -5.07 -15.42
CA LEU A 31 -3.63 -4.13 -14.84
C LEU A 31 -2.31 -4.27 -15.59
N VAL A 32 -1.83 -3.15 -16.13
CA VAL A 32 -0.50 -3.08 -16.72
C VAL A 32 0.50 -2.90 -15.58
N LYS A 33 1.25 -3.95 -15.28
CA LYS A 33 2.38 -3.90 -14.36
C LYS A 33 3.66 -3.86 -15.18
N GLN A 34 4.32 -2.71 -15.19
CA GLN A 34 5.61 -2.59 -15.86
C GLN A 34 6.69 -3.36 -15.12
N VAL A 35 7.63 -3.90 -15.89
CA VAL A 35 8.87 -4.48 -15.37
C VAL A 35 9.97 -3.45 -15.54
N TYR A 36 10.58 -3.05 -14.43
CA TYR A 36 11.64 -2.04 -14.40
C TYR A 36 12.69 -2.40 -13.34
N ASP A 37 13.92 -2.01 -13.62
CA ASP A 37 15.07 -2.16 -12.73
C ASP A 37 15.24 -0.85 -11.96
N MET A 38 15.01 -0.89 -10.64
CA MET A 38 15.08 0.31 -9.81
C MET A 38 16.46 0.98 -9.88
N ASP A 39 17.55 0.24 -10.12
CA ASP A 39 18.90 0.81 -10.24
C ASP A 39 19.15 1.54 -11.57
N LYS A 40 18.26 1.39 -12.55
CA LYS A 40 18.42 1.94 -13.91
C LYS A 40 17.33 2.92 -14.32
N ILE A 41 16.25 3.07 -13.54
CA ILE A 41 15.19 4.02 -13.89
C ILE A 41 15.69 5.47 -13.76
N PRO A 42 15.27 6.38 -14.66
CA PRO A 42 15.53 7.79 -14.49
C PRO A 42 14.76 8.32 -13.27
N LEU A 43 15.41 9.12 -12.43
CA LEU A 43 14.79 9.74 -11.24
C LEU A 43 14.23 11.13 -11.54
N ASN A 44 13.73 11.33 -12.75
CA ASN A 44 13.14 12.59 -13.20
C ASN A 44 11.66 12.40 -13.55
N GLN A 45 10.95 13.50 -13.79
CA GLN A 45 9.51 13.49 -14.08
C GLN A 45 9.13 12.60 -15.28
N GLN A 46 10.04 12.35 -16.22
CA GLN A 46 9.76 11.56 -17.42
C GLN A 46 9.54 10.08 -17.14
N VAL A 47 9.99 9.57 -15.99
CA VAL A 47 9.84 8.14 -15.64
C VAL A 47 8.39 7.69 -15.64
N MET A 48 7.48 8.56 -15.21
CA MET A 48 6.04 8.28 -15.21
C MET A 48 5.48 8.24 -16.63
N MET A 49 5.92 9.13 -17.51
CA MET A 49 5.53 9.10 -18.93
C MET A 49 6.10 7.88 -19.67
N GLN A 50 7.30 7.43 -19.33
CA GLN A 50 7.91 6.27 -19.96
C GLN A 50 7.27 4.94 -19.53
N LEU A 51 6.98 4.79 -18.24
CA LEU A 51 6.45 3.54 -17.69
C LEU A 51 4.92 3.49 -17.65
N TYR A 52 4.27 4.62 -17.34
CA TYR A 52 2.81 4.71 -17.19
C TYR A 52 2.23 5.90 -17.97
N PRO A 53 2.39 5.96 -19.30
CA PRO A 53 1.89 7.06 -20.12
C PRO A 53 0.37 7.24 -20.03
N GLU A 54 -0.38 6.19 -19.69
CA GLU A 54 -1.84 6.22 -19.60
C GLU A 54 -2.35 7.21 -18.55
N ILE A 55 -1.54 7.57 -17.55
CA ILE A 55 -1.94 8.56 -16.54
C ILE A 55 -2.24 9.92 -17.17
N TYR A 56 -1.62 10.26 -18.30
CA TYR A 56 -1.84 11.54 -18.99
C TYR A 56 -3.16 11.58 -19.79
N ALA A 57 -3.84 10.43 -19.94
CA ALA A 57 -5.20 10.36 -20.47
C ALA A 57 -6.27 10.58 -19.37
N CYS A 58 -5.88 10.91 -18.14
CA CYS A 58 -6.81 11.16 -17.05
C CYS A 58 -7.73 12.35 -17.36
N ILE A 59 -9.05 12.11 -17.34
CA ILE A 59 -10.08 13.12 -17.60
C ILE A 59 -10.64 13.77 -16.31
N GLY A 60 -10.05 13.52 -15.15
CA GLY A 60 -10.49 14.13 -13.88
C GLY A 60 -11.89 13.72 -13.40
N CYS A 61 -12.40 12.56 -13.83
CA CYS A 61 -13.78 12.14 -13.49
C CYS A 61 -14.00 11.76 -12.02
N ASN A 62 -12.93 11.62 -11.23
CA ASN A 62 -12.95 11.28 -9.81
C ASN A 62 -13.60 9.91 -9.44
N ALA A 63 -13.84 9.04 -10.42
CA ALA A 63 -14.43 7.71 -10.19
C ALA A 63 -13.52 6.82 -9.31
N CYS A 64 -12.21 6.92 -9.51
CA CYS A 64 -11.21 6.15 -8.78
C CYS A 64 -11.21 6.47 -7.28
N THR A 65 -11.21 7.74 -6.88
CA THR A 65 -11.30 8.19 -5.49
C THR A 65 -12.61 7.73 -4.85
N LYS A 66 -13.76 7.96 -5.51
CA LYS A 66 -15.07 7.54 -4.99
C LYS A 66 -15.22 6.03 -4.81
N SER A 67 -14.44 5.25 -5.55
CA SER A 67 -14.47 3.78 -5.49
C SER A 67 -13.43 3.18 -4.53
N CYS A 68 -12.52 3.99 -3.98
CA CYS A 68 -11.44 3.47 -3.15
C CYS A 68 -11.99 2.93 -1.84
N THR A 69 -11.75 1.63 -1.59
CA THR A 69 -12.20 0.97 -0.35
C THR A 69 -11.38 1.36 0.87
N GLN A 70 -10.29 2.11 0.69
CA GLN A 70 -9.47 2.70 1.76
C GLN A 70 -9.61 4.22 1.81
N GLU A 71 -10.61 4.77 1.11
CA GLU A 71 -10.93 6.21 1.15
C GLU A 71 -9.78 7.14 0.70
N LEU A 72 -8.82 6.60 -0.05
CA LEU A 72 -7.68 7.36 -0.58
C LEU A 72 -8.13 8.36 -1.65
N ASN A 73 -7.46 9.52 -1.71
CA ASN A 73 -7.63 10.47 -2.79
C ASN A 73 -6.86 10.03 -4.05
N VAL A 74 -7.37 8.99 -4.69
CA VAL A 74 -6.70 8.32 -5.82
C VAL A 74 -6.40 9.28 -6.97
N MET A 75 -7.37 10.13 -7.32
CA MET A 75 -7.18 11.11 -8.38
C MET A 75 -6.03 12.08 -8.05
N GLN A 76 -5.88 12.46 -6.79
CA GLN A 76 -4.83 13.38 -6.35
C GLN A 76 -3.45 12.74 -6.42
N TYR A 77 -3.26 11.49 -5.98
CA TYR A 77 -1.94 10.87 -6.12
C TYR A 77 -1.56 10.64 -7.59
N ILE A 78 -2.52 10.44 -8.50
CA ILE A 78 -2.24 10.42 -9.94
C ILE A 78 -1.80 11.80 -10.43
N ALA A 79 -2.42 12.88 -9.94
CA ALA A 79 -2.00 14.24 -10.26
C ALA A 79 -0.58 14.53 -9.77
N TYR A 80 -0.19 14.03 -8.59
CA TYR A 80 1.21 14.09 -8.12
C TYR A 80 2.14 13.29 -9.04
N ALA A 81 1.76 12.07 -9.44
CA ALA A 81 2.54 11.26 -10.36
C ALA A 81 2.75 11.95 -11.73
N GLN A 82 1.71 12.58 -12.30
CA GLN A 82 1.81 13.33 -13.56
C GLN A 82 2.84 14.47 -13.48
N ARG A 83 2.98 15.11 -12.31
CA ARG A 83 3.97 16.17 -12.03
C ARG A 83 5.32 15.62 -11.58
N GLY A 84 5.47 14.31 -11.45
CA GLY A 84 6.66 13.64 -10.91
C GLY A 84 6.96 14.00 -9.45
N ASP A 85 5.94 14.40 -8.68
CA ASP A 85 6.05 14.60 -7.23
C ASP A 85 5.93 13.24 -6.54
N PHE A 86 7.04 12.49 -6.50
CA PHE A 86 7.07 11.12 -6.00
C PHE A 86 6.83 11.04 -4.50
N ALA A 87 7.26 12.04 -3.73
CA ALA A 87 7.07 12.08 -2.29
C ALA A 87 5.58 12.25 -1.95
N ALA A 88 4.92 13.26 -2.53
CA ALA A 88 3.48 13.46 -2.28
C ALA A 88 2.63 12.31 -2.83
N CYS A 89 3.00 11.75 -3.98
CA CYS A 89 2.33 10.56 -4.52
C CYS A 89 2.50 9.34 -3.59
N ALA A 90 3.68 9.14 -3.02
CA ALA A 90 3.97 8.04 -2.11
C ALA A 90 3.17 8.17 -0.80
N GLU A 91 3.15 9.38 -0.21
CA GLU A 91 2.42 9.68 1.02
C GLU A 91 0.91 9.49 0.84
N GLU A 92 0.32 10.14 -0.17
CA GLU A 92 -1.13 10.08 -0.45
C GLU A 92 -1.61 8.66 -0.82
N SER A 93 -0.69 7.78 -1.22
CA SER A 93 -1.01 6.40 -1.59
C SER A 93 -0.54 5.37 -0.57
N PHE A 94 -0.03 5.78 0.60
CA PHE A 94 0.64 4.89 1.56
C PHE A 94 -0.23 3.70 1.97
N ASP A 95 -1.49 3.95 2.36
CA ASP A 95 -2.43 2.90 2.79
C ASP A 95 -3.06 2.10 1.63
N CYS A 96 -2.55 2.25 0.41
CA CYS A 96 -3.06 1.51 -0.73
C CYS A 96 -2.75 0.02 -0.64
N VAL A 97 -3.76 -0.77 -0.30
CA VAL A 97 -3.74 -2.25 -0.31
C VAL A 97 -3.76 -2.88 -1.71
N MET A 98 -3.62 -2.08 -2.77
CA MET A 98 -3.57 -2.53 -4.17
C MET A 98 -4.76 -3.41 -4.63
N CYS A 99 -5.96 -3.20 -4.07
CA CYS A 99 -7.16 -3.95 -4.47
C CYS A 99 -7.60 -3.70 -5.93
N GLY A 100 -7.16 -2.59 -6.52
CA GLY A 100 -7.34 -2.24 -7.93
C GLY A 100 -8.77 -1.87 -8.36
N VAL A 101 -9.72 -1.76 -7.43
CA VAL A 101 -11.08 -1.25 -7.68
C VAL A 101 -11.07 0.09 -8.42
N CYS A 102 -10.15 0.99 -8.05
CA CYS A 102 -9.97 2.29 -8.71
C CYS A 102 -9.60 2.18 -10.19
N SER A 103 -8.85 1.15 -10.56
CA SER A 103 -8.46 0.90 -11.95
C SER A 103 -9.59 0.26 -12.74
N ALA A 104 -10.33 -0.67 -12.13
CA ALA A 104 -11.51 -1.28 -12.74
C ALA A 104 -12.62 -0.26 -13.09
N ARG A 105 -12.68 0.86 -12.36
CA ARG A 105 -13.63 1.96 -12.60
C ARG A 105 -13.08 3.07 -13.50
N CYS A 106 -11.83 2.96 -13.96
CA CYS A 106 -11.19 4.03 -14.71
C CYS A 106 -11.56 3.98 -16.20
N PRO A 107 -12.22 5.02 -16.75
CA PRO A 107 -12.48 5.07 -18.19
C PRO A 107 -11.20 5.28 -19.02
N ALA A 108 -10.14 5.82 -18.42
CA ALA A 108 -8.84 6.01 -19.07
C ALA A 108 -7.93 4.76 -18.98
N GLY A 109 -8.38 3.67 -18.34
CA GLY A 109 -7.61 2.43 -18.24
C GLY A 109 -6.35 2.54 -17.36
N ILE A 110 -6.30 3.49 -16.42
CA ILE A 110 -5.12 3.73 -15.58
C ILE A 110 -4.92 2.59 -14.58
N SER A 111 -3.70 2.05 -14.54
CA SER A 111 -3.26 1.05 -13.56
C SER A 111 -2.84 1.69 -12.23
N HIS A 112 -3.76 2.38 -11.56
CA HIS A 112 -3.46 3.30 -10.47
C HIS A 112 -2.56 2.73 -9.35
N PRO A 113 -2.78 1.51 -8.84
CA PRO A 113 -1.91 0.94 -7.81
C PRO A 113 -0.47 0.75 -8.30
N GLN A 114 -0.26 0.45 -9.58
CA GLN A 114 1.07 0.23 -10.14
C GLN A 114 1.84 1.55 -10.30
N VAL A 115 1.14 2.62 -10.68
CA VAL A 115 1.67 4.00 -10.69
C VAL A 115 2.12 4.41 -9.29
N ALA A 116 1.23 4.26 -8.31
CA ALA A 116 1.51 4.58 -6.91
C ALA A 116 2.68 3.75 -6.35
N MET A 117 2.77 2.46 -6.70
CA MET A 117 3.89 1.60 -6.30
C MET A 117 5.23 2.06 -6.86
N LEU A 118 5.28 2.56 -8.09
CA LEU A 118 6.52 3.14 -8.63
C LEU A 118 6.94 4.37 -7.83
N ALA A 119 6.01 5.28 -7.54
CA ALA A 119 6.29 6.47 -6.73
C ALA A 119 6.79 6.08 -5.32
N ARG A 120 6.12 5.14 -4.64
CA ARG A 120 6.55 4.63 -3.32
C ARG A 120 7.94 4.01 -3.34
N ARG A 121 8.27 3.24 -4.39
CA ARG A 121 9.61 2.64 -4.55
C ARG A 121 10.68 3.70 -4.79
N ILE A 122 10.41 4.70 -5.62
CA ILE A 122 11.33 5.81 -5.84
C ILE A 122 11.53 6.58 -4.54
N ASN A 123 10.44 6.93 -3.85
CA ASN A 123 10.48 7.66 -2.60
C ASN A 123 11.29 6.92 -1.53
N GLY A 124 10.97 5.66 -1.27
CA GLY A 124 11.63 4.86 -0.24
C GLY A 124 13.09 4.53 -0.55
N LYS A 125 13.48 4.39 -1.82
CA LYS A 125 14.87 4.06 -2.19
C LYS A 125 15.77 5.29 -2.30
N TYR A 126 15.25 6.41 -2.80
CA TYR A 126 16.08 7.54 -3.23
C TYR A 126 15.79 8.88 -2.53
N LEU A 127 14.60 9.08 -1.97
CA LEU A 127 14.20 10.39 -1.44
C LEU A 127 14.12 10.41 0.08
N MET A 128 13.57 9.34 0.69
CA MET A 128 13.45 9.26 2.14
C MET A 128 14.81 9.02 2.80
N PRO A 129 15.08 9.68 3.94
CA PRO A 129 16.24 9.34 4.75
C PRO A 129 16.12 7.90 5.26
N ARG A 130 17.27 7.27 5.51
CA ARG A 130 17.28 5.95 6.15
C ARG A 130 16.75 6.05 7.57
N SER A 131 16.00 5.04 7.98
CA SER A 131 15.51 4.95 9.36
C SER A 131 16.65 4.49 10.26
N GLN A 132 17.12 5.37 11.15
CA GLN A 132 18.18 5.04 12.10
C GLN A 132 17.78 3.84 12.97
N HIS A 133 16.52 3.80 13.44
CA HIS A 133 16.01 2.68 14.22
C HIS A 133 16.14 1.34 13.48
N LEU A 134 15.95 1.33 12.16
CA LEU A 134 16.13 0.12 11.36
C LEU A 134 17.61 -0.26 11.25
N GLU A 135 18.50 0.72 11.02
CA GLU A 135 19.94 0.47 10.96
C GLU A 135 20.46 -0.09 12.28
N ASP A 136 20.04 0.49 13.41
CA ASP A 136 20.37 0.03 14.76
C ASP A 136 19.87 -1.40 14.97
N ARG A 137 18.59 -1.69 14.65
CA ARG A 137 18.04 -3.05 14.78
C ARG A 137 18.78 -4.07 13.92
N VAL A 138 19.19 -3.73 12.70
CA VAL A 138 19.97 -4.62 11.84
C VAL A 138 21.34 -4.90 12.46
N GLY A 139 22.00 -3.89 13.02
CA GLY A 139 23.25 -4.05 13.75
C GLY A 139 23.10 -4.96 14.96
N GLU A 140 22.09 -4.72 15.81
CA GLU A 140 21.82 -5.53 17.00
C GLU A 140 21.52 -7.00 16.67
N ILE A 141 20.85 -7.28 15.54
CA ILE A 141 20.63 -8.64 15.06
C ILE A 141 21.95 -9.28 14.62
N ALA A 142 22.77 -8.55 13.87
CA ALA A 142 24.07 -9.04 13.39
C ALA A 142 25.03 -9.33 14.54
N ASP A 143 25.06 -8.47 15.55
CA ASP A 143 25.89 -8.58 16.75
C ASP A 143 25.35 -9.61 17.75
N GLY A 144 24.08 -10.02 17.59
CA GLY A 144 23.43 -10.96 18.51
C GLY A 144 23.10 -10.35 19.86
N THR A 145 22.93 -9.02 19.95
CA THR A 145 22.69 -8.25 21.18
C THR A 145 21.59 -8.85 22.06
N PHE A 146 20.54 -9.42 21.45
CA PHE A 146 19.41 -10.04 22.15
C PHE A 146 19.39 -11.57 22.13
N ARG A 147 20.47 -12.24 21.67
CA ARG A 147 20.48 -13.69 21.53
C ARG A 147 20.26 -14.40 22.86
N GLU A 148 21.04 -14.05 23.88
CA GLU A 148 20.93 -14.65 25.22
C GLU A 148 19.56 -14.36 25.86
N LEU A 149 19.04 -13.15 25.68
CA LEU A 149 17.71 -12.77 26.15
C LEU A 149 16.63 -13.64 25.50
N MET A 150 16.70 -13.83 24.18
CA MET A 150 15.76 -14.65 23.42
C MET A 150 15.84 -16.12 23.85
N GLU A 151 17.05 -16.67 23.97
CA GLU A 151 17.25 -18.06 24.43
C GLU A 151 16.72 -18.27 25.85
N SER A 152 16.96 -17.32 26.75
CA SER A 152 16.41 -17.32 28.11
C SER A 152 14.89 -17.30 28.13
N LEU A 153 14.25 -16.47 27.31
CA LEU A 153 12.79 -16.45 27.17
C LEU A 153 12.25 -17.76 26.59
N MET A 154 12.87 -18.28 25.54
CA MET A 154 12.45 -19.54 24.91
C MET A 154 12.57 -20.76 25.84
N GLY A 155 13.49 -20.71 26.81
CA GLY A 155 13.69 -21.78 27.81
C GLY A 155 12.70 -21.76 28.98
N LYS A 156 11.86 -20.73 29.11
CA LYS A 156 10.92 -20.59 30.24
C LYS A 156 9.64 -21.41 30.04
N PRO A 157 9.03 -21.93 31.13
CA PRO A 157 7.71 -22.55 31.07
C PRO A 157 6.63 -21.52 30.69
N LEU A 158 5.51 -22.01 30.16
CA LEU A 158 4.42 -21.18 29.66
C LEU A 158 3.85 -20.25 30.74
N GLU A 159 3.70 -20.75 31.97
CA GLU A 159 3.16 -19.99 33.09
C GLU A 159 4.03 -18.75 33.40
N GLU A 160 5.35 -18.90 33.36
CA GLU A 160 6.29 -17.82 33.60
C GLU A 160 6.29 -16.81 32.45
N LEU A 161 6.17 -17.27 31.20
CA LEU A 161 6.03 -16.39 30.04
C LEU A 161 4.74 -15.56 30.09
N GLN A 162 3.63 -16.14 30.53
CA GLN A 162 2.36 -15.43 30.70
C GLN A 162 2.48 -14.32 31.77
N GLU A 163 3.12 -14.63 32.89
CA GLU A 163 3.35 -13.65 33.95
C GLU A 163 4.21 -12.47 33.46
N LEU A 164 5.33 -12.76 32.79
CA LEU A 164 6.19 -11.73 32.19
C LEU A 164 5.44 -10.88 31.16
N TYR A 165 4.59 -11.50 30.33
CA TYR A 165 3.78 -10.76 29.36
C TYR A 165 2.77 -9.85 30.05
N ASN A 166 2.05 -10.34 31.06
CA ASN A 166 1.02 -9.57 31.76
C ASN A 166 1.58 -8.39 32.56
N HIS A 167 2.82 -8.51 33.05
CA HIS A 167 3.53 -7.47 33.79
C HIS A 167 4.55 -6.69 32.97
N ARG A 168 4.54 -6.84 31.63
CA ARG A 168 5.44 -6.08 30.75
C ARG A 168 5.14 -4.59 30.83
N ASP A 169 6.19 -3.78 30.77
CA ASP A 169 6.03 -2.35 30.52
C ASP A 169 5.51 -2.16 29.09
N ILE A 170 4.31 -1.61 28.97
CA ILE A 170 3.74 -1.16 27.70
C ILE A 170 4.10 0.32 27.57
N GLU A 171 4.88 0.69 26.55
CA GLU A 171 5.11 2.09 26.20
C GLU A 171 3.75 2.80 26.07
N LYS A 172 3.61 3.94 26.76
CA LYS A 172 2.38 4.76 26.74
C LYS A 172 2.29 5.60 25.48
#